data_AF-A0A8U0Q6L6-F1
#
_entry.id   AF-A0A8U0Q6L6-F1
#
_cell.length_a   1.000
_cell.length_b   1.000
_cell.length_c   1.000
_cell.angle_alpha   90.00
_cell.angle_beta   90.00
_cell.angle_gamma   90.00
#
_symmetry.space_group_name_H-M   'P 1'
#
loop_
_entity.id
_entity.type
_entity.pdbx_description
1 polymer ?
#
loop_
_entity_poly.entity_id
_entity_poly.type
_entity_poly.pdbx_seq_one_letter_code
_entity_poly.pdbx_strand_id
1 'polypeptide(L)'
;MSPLDLWEDLWEDLWEDLWEDLWEDLWEDLWVDLWVDCACTPVIPEDLSLEERDELSNIRRRKRELLDDIERLKFEIAEVMTEIEQLTCVGESKITQRNKQIAMGRKKFNMDPKKGIQFLLENDLLQHTPEDISQFLYKGEGLNKTVIGDYLGERDEFNLDVLQAFVELHEFADLNLVQALRQFLWSFRLPGEAQKIDRMMEAFASRYCGCNPGVFQSTGLILSIQHCLPPK
;
A
#
# COMPACT_ATOMS: atom_id res chain seq x y z
N MET A 1 -6.95 2.52 -14.87
CA MET A 1 -7.08 3.43 -13.73
C MET A 1 -7.83 2.73 -12.64
N SER A 2 -7.17 2.58 -11.50
CA SER A 2 -7.84 2.22 -10.26
C SER A 2 -8.73 3.39 -9.81
N PRO A 3 -9.78 3.16 -9.01
CA PRO A 3 -10.59 4.22 -8.42
C PRO A 3 -9.80 5.17 -7.49
N LEU A 4 -8.59 4.79 -7.07
CA LEU A 4 -7.69 5.63 -6.28
C LEU A 4 -6.90 6.58 -7.18
N ASP A 5 -6.49 6.15 -8.38
CA ASP A 5 -5.77 7.01 -9.35
C ASP A 5 -6.66 8.19 -9.80
N LEU A 6 -7.97 7.95 -9.94
CA LEU A 6 -8.95 8.99 -10.27
C LEU A 6 -9.21 9.96 -9.12
N TRP A 7 -8.94 9.57 -7.87
CA TRP A 7 -9.13 10.42 -6.69
C TRP A 7 -7.88 11.24 -6.40
N GLU A 8 -6.67 10.74 -6.68
CA GLU A 8 -5.42 11.51 -6.63
C GLU A 8 -5.38 12.59 -7.72
N ASP A 9 -5.70 12.25 -8.98
CA ASP A 9 -5.72 13.24 -10.08
C ASP A 9 -6.77 14.34 -9.84
N LEU A 10 -7.97 13.97 -9.35
CA LEU A 10 -9.02 14.96 -9.01
C LEU A 10 -8.67 15.78 -7.77
N TRP A 11 -7.89 15.23 -6.83
CA TRP A 11 -7.52 15.92 -5.61
C TRP A 11 -6.33 16.86 -5.85
N GLU A 12 -5.35 16.51 -6.66
CA GLU A 12 -4.28 17.43 -7.08
C GLU A 12 -4.83 18.57 -7.95
N ASP A 13 -5.68 18.29 -8.95
CA ASP A 13 -6.30 19.33 -9.79
C ASP A 13 -7.22 20.26 -8.98
N LEU A 14 -8.01 19.72 -8.04
CA LEU A 14 -8.86 20.56 -7.18
C LEU A 14 -8.06 21.29 -6.10
N TRP A 15 -6.92 20.76 -5.64
CA TRP A 15 -6.14 21.36 -4.56
C TRP A 15 -5.16 22.41 -5.07
N GLU A 16 -4.54 22.26 -6.24
CA GLU A 16 -3.76 23.35 -6.85
C GLU A 16 -4.68 24.51 -7.28
N ASP A 17 -5.80 24.23 -7.97
CA ASP A 17 -6.73 25.29 -8.41
C ASP A 17 -7.48 25.97 -7.25
N LEU A 18 -7.81 25.27 -6.16
CA LEU A 18 -8.44 25.90 -4.99
C LEU A 18 -7.42 26.54 -4.05
N TRP A 19 -6.18 26.07 -3.95
CA TRP A 19 -5.25 26.58 -2.94
C TRP A 19 -4.40 27.75 -3.45
N GLU A 20 -4.01 27.80 -4.73
CA GLU A 20 -3.36 29.00 -5.27
C GLU A 20 -4.36 30.17 -5.42
N ASP A 21 -5.56 29.92 -5.95
CA ASP A 21 -6.56 31.00 -6.13
C ASP A 21 -7.19 31.46 -4.80
N LEU A 22 -7.56 30.56 -3.87
CA LEU A 22 -8.11 31.03 -2.59
C LEU A 22 -7.06 31.60 -1.65
N TRP A 23 -5.80 31.16 -1.70
CA TRP A 23 -4.77 31.68 -0.80
C TRP A 23 -4.18 33.00 -1.31
N GLU A 24 -4.00 33.23 -2.61
CA GLU A 24 -3.62 34.56 -3.11
C GLU A 24 -4.79 35.55 -3.05
N ASP A 25 -6.02 35.17 -3.44
CA ASP A 25 -7.15 36.11 -3.42
C ASP A 25 -7.66 36.42 -2.00
N LEU A 26 -7.76 35.44 -1.09
CA LEU A 26 -8.16 35.74 0.31
C LEU A 26 -7.05 36.43 1.09
N TRP A 27 -5.77 36.26 0.72
CA TRP A 27 -4.66 36.88 1.43
C TRP A 27 -4.35 38.29 0.92
N GLU A 28 -4.56 38.62 -0.35
CA GLU A 28 -4.48 40.02 -0.80
C GLU A 28 -5.74 40.81 -0.41
N ASP A 29 -6.96 40.28 -0.55
CA ASP A 29 -8.18 41.07 -0.27
C ASP A 29 -8.43 41.31 1.24
N LEU A 30 -8.19 40.32 2.11
CA LEU A 30 -8.34 40.52 3.57
C LEU A 30 -7.20 41.35 4.18
N TRP A 31 -6.04 41.43 3.54
CA TRP A 31 -4.89 42.15 4.06
C TRP A 31 -4.82 43.59 3.54
N VAL A 32 -5.28 43.87 2.32
CA VAL A 32 -5.41 45.24 1.80
C VAL A 32 -6.45 46.04 2.62
N ASP A 33 -7.60 45.45 2.95
CA ASP A 33 -8.62 46.16 3.76
C ASP A 33 -8.23 46.35 5.24
N LEU A 34 -7.40 45.48 5.81
CA LEU A 34 -6.87 45.62 7.17
C LEU A 34 -5.64 46.53 7.27
N TRP A 35 -4.94 46.79 6.16
CA TRP A 35 -3.69 47.53 6.12
C TRP A 35 -3.81 48.94 5.51
N VAL A 36 -4.78 49.20 4.62
CA VAL A 36 -5.01 50.54 4.04
C VAL A 36 -5.48 51.57 5.08
N ASP A 37 -6.13 51.13 6.16
CA ASP A 37 -6.53 52.02 7.26
C ASP A 37 -5.36 52.51 8.14
N CYS A 38 -4.15 51.94 8.00
CA CYS A 38 -2.96 52.42 8.71
C CYS A 38 -2.25 53.58 7.99
N ALA A 39 -2.57 53.87 6.72
CA ALA A 39 -1.98 54.97 5.96
C ALA A 39 -2.78 56.28 6.08
N CYS A 40 -4.01 56.23 6.59
CA CYS A 40 -4.78 57.43 6.91
C CYS A 40 -4.41 57.94 8.31
N THR A 41 -3.95 59.19 8.37
CA THR A 41 -3.71 59.91 9.61
C THR A 41 -4.93 59.79 10.54
N PRO A 42 -4.75 59.47 11.84
CA PRO A 42 -5.88 59.26 12.72
C PRO A 42 -6.57 60.60 12.98
N VAL A 43 -7.67 60.86 12.28
CA VAL A 43 -8.57 61.95 12.62
C VAL A 43 -9.31 61.51 13.88
N ILE A 44 -8.85 61.96 15.05
CA ILE A 44 -9.58 61.81 16.31
C ILE A 44 -10.76 62.79 16.21
N PRO A 45 -12.02 62.34 16.24
CA PRO A 45 -13.17 63.26 16.29
C PRO A 45 -13.05 64.17 17.53
N GLU A 46 -13.19 65.49 17.36
CA GLU A 46 -12.94 66.46 18.43
C GLU A 46 -13.94 66.37 19.62
N ASP A 47 -15.05 65.63 19.45
CA ASP A 47 -16.17 65.55 20.41
C ASP A 47 -16.13 64.36 21.40
N LEU A 48 -15.03 63.60 21.50
CA LEU A 48 -14.96 62.45 22.42
C LEU A 48 -14.64 62.85 23.87
N SER A 49 -15.44 62.36 24.83
CA SER A 49 -15.20 62.48 26.27
C SER A 49 -13.93 61.72 26.72
N LEU A 50 -13.40 62.06 27.90
CA LEU A 50 -12.19 61.42 28.45
C LEU A 50 -12.33 59.90 28.59
N GLU A 51 -13.52 59.43 28.98
CA GLU A 51 -13.82 58.00 29.17
C GLU A 51 -13.85 57.26 27.83
N GLU A 52 -14.48 57.85 26.80
CA GLU A 52 -14.52 57.27 25.44
C GLU A 52 -13.13 57.26 24.77
N ARG A 53 -12.26 58.23 25.07
CA ARG A 53 -10.85 58.22 24.60
C ARG A 53 -10.05 57.08 25.22
N ASP A 54 -10.30 56.78 26.49
CA ASP A 54 -9.61 55.70 27.20
C ASP A 54 -10.11 54.32 26.75
N GLU A 55 -11.41 54.16 26.50
CA GLU A 55 -11.99 52.98 25.87
C GLU A 55 -11.44 52.76 24.46
N LEU A 56 -11.39 53.82 23.63
CA LEU A 56 -10.83 53.75 22.29
C LEU A 56 -9.34 53.35 22.31
N SER A 57 -8.58 53.84 23.29
CA SER A 57 -7.19 53.45 23.51
C SER A 57 -7.07 51.96 23.87
N ASN A 58 -7.94 51.47 24.76
CA ASN A 58 -8.00 50.05 25.14
C ASN A 58 -8.41 49.14 23.97
N ILE A 59 -9.38 49.56 23.15
CA ILE A 59 -9.80 48.82 21.95
C ILE A 59 -8.65 48.77 20.94
N ARG A 60 -7.96 49.89 20.70
CA ARG A 60 -6.79 49.94 19.81
C ARG A 60 -5.64 49.06 20.29
N ARG A 61 -5.42 48.98 21.60
CA ARG A 61 -4.44 48.09 22.20
C ARG A 61 -4.80 46.62 21.99
N ARG A 62 -6.03 46.22 22.31
CA ARG A 62 -6.52 44.86 22.08
C ARG A 62 -6.52 44.46 20.60
N LYS A 63 -6.85 45.40 19.70
CA LYS A 63 -6.74 45.19 18.25
C LYS A 63 -5.30 44.86 17.87
N ARG A 64 -4.32 45.56 18.44
CA ARG A 64 -2.89 45.30 18.20
C ARG A 64 -2.45 43.93 18.73
N GLU A 65 -2.86 43.59 19.96
CA GLU A 65 -2.58 42.27 20.57
C GLU A 65 -3.15 41.13 19.70
N LEU A 66 -4.38 41.26 19.20
CA LEU A 66 -5.00 40.27 18.30
C LEU A 66 -4.29 40.17 16.95
N LEU A 67 -3.80 41.29 16.41
CA LEU A 67 -3.03 41.27 15.17
C LEU A 67 -1.69 40.55 15.35
N ASP A 68 -1.00 40.80 16.46
CA ASP A 68 0.25 40.11 16.81
C ASP A 68 0.01 38.60 16.98
N ASP A 69 -1.11 38.20 17.61
CA ASP A 69 -1.50 36.79 17.74
C ASP A 69 -1.85 36.14 16.40
N ILE A 70 -2.54 36.84 15.49
CA ILE A 70 -2.81 36.35 14.13
C ILE A 70 -1.51 36.14 13.37
N GLU A 71 -0.56 37.07 13.47
CA GLU A 71 0.74 36.94 12.82
C GLU A 71 1.54 35.75 13.37
N ARG A 72 1.47 35.53 14.70
CA ARG A 72 2.07 34.34 15.32
C ARG A 72 1.44 33.05 14.82
N LEU A 73 0.11 32.96 14.80
CA LEU A 73 -0.59 31.77 14.31
C LEU A 73 -0.32 31.49 12.83
N LYS A 74 -0.16 32.54 12.01
CA LYS A 74 0.28 32.38 10.61
C LYS A 74 1.65 31.73 10.51
N PHE A 75 2.61 32.13 11.36
CA PHE A 75 3.93 31.53 11.39
C PHE A 75 3.87 30.05 11.85
N GLU A 76 3.09 29.76 12.89
CA GLU A 76 2.90 28.39 13.40
C GLU A 76 2.27 27.47 12.32
N ILE A 77 1.28 27.97 11.57
CA ILE A 77 0.66 27.21 10.46
C ILE A 77 1.69 26.94 9.36
N ALA A 78 2.50 27.94 8.97
CA ALA A 78 3.51 27.77 7.93
C ALA A 78 4.60 26.77 8.34
N GLU A 79 5.00 26.75 9.61
CA GLU A 79 5.97 25.79 10.16
C GLU A 79 5.39 24.37 10.11
N VAL A 80 4.16 24.17 10.58
CA VAL A 80 3.48 22.86 10.53
C VAL A 80 3.29 22.38 9.09
N MET A 81 2.93 23.26 8.15
CA MET A 81 2.84 22.91 6.73
C MET A 81 4.19 22.43 6.18
N THR A 82 5.28 23.13 6.52
CA THR A 82 6.64 22.75 6.12
C THR A 82 7.04 21.37 6.69
N GLU A 83 6.67 21.07 7.94
CA GLU A 83 6.92 19.76 8.55
C GLU A 83 6.13 18.65 7.85
N ILE A 84 4.86 18.90 7.49
CA ILE A 84 4.01 17.95 6.76
C ILE A 84 4.63 17.64 5.39
N GLU A 85 5.06 18.67 4.64
CA GLU A 85 5.73 18.51 3.33
C GLU A 85 7.04 17.71 3.43
N GLN A 86 7.84 17.95 4.47
CA GLN A 86 9.08 17.19 4.68
C GLN A 86 8.79 15.72 4.99
N LEU A 87 7.73 15.44 5.76
CA LEU A 87 7.32 14.08 6.09
C LEU A 87 6.76 13.34 4.86
N THR A 88 5.98 14.00 4.00
CA THR A 88 5.46 13.42 2.75
C THR A 88 6.59 13.12 1.76
N CYS A 89 7.51 14.06 1.51
CA CYS A 89 8.67 13.87 0.63
C CYS A 89 9.55 12.66 1.03
N VAL A 90 9.81 12.51 2.32
CA VAL A 90 10.57 11.37 2.86
C VAL A 90 9.76 10.07 2.75
N GLY A 91 8.45 10.13 2.93
CA GLY A 91 7.53 9.00 2.75
C GLY A 91 7.55 8.46 1.32
N GLU A 92 7.37 9.31 0.33
CA GLU A 92 7.38 8.95 -1.10
C GLU A 92 8.72 8.36 -1.55
N SER A 93 9.84 8.95 -1.10
CA SER A 93 11.18 8.47 -1.40
C SER A 93 11.42 7.06 -0.85
N LYS A 94 10.95 6.79 0.37
CA LYS A 94 11.06 5.47 1.01
C LYS A 94 10.15 4.43 0.35
N ILE A 95 8.91 4.80 -0.01
CA ILE A 95 7.98 3.91 -0.72
C ILE A 95 8.54 3.56 -2.10
N THR A 96 9.04 4.56 -2.83
CA THR A 96 9.66 4.38 -4.15
C THR A 96 10.90 3.49 -4.06
N GLN A 97 11.73 3.66 -3.03
CA GLN A 97 12.89 2.81 -2.78
C GLN A 97 12.49 1.37 -2.45
N ARG A 98 11.50 1.17 -1.58
CA ARG A 98 10.97 -0.16 -1.23
C ARG A 98 10.42 -0.88 -2.47
N ASN A 99 9.62 -0.19 -3.28
CA ASN A 99 9.05 -0.73 -4.52
C ASN A 99 10.15 -1.14 -5.53
N LYS A 100 11.20 -0.33 -5.66
CA LYS A 100 12.37 -0.67 -6.49
C LYS A 100 13.07 -1.94 -6.00
N GLN A 101 13.26 -2.09 -4.68
CA GLN A 101 13.87 -3.29 -4.12
C GLN A 101 12.99 -4.53 -4.32
N ILE A 102 11.67 -4.42 -4.13
CA ILE A 102 10.73 -5.53 -4.41
C ILE A 102 10.81 -5.95 -5.89
N ALA A 103 10.79 -5.00 -6.81
CA ALA A 103 10.93 -5.28 -8.24
C ALA A 103 12.26 -5.98 -8.57
N MET A 104 13.36 -5.58 -7.92
CA MET A 104 14.66 -6.24 -8.06
C MET A 104 14.65 -7.66 -7.47
N GLY A 105 13.99 -7.87 -6.33
CA GLY A 105 13.82 -9.19 -5.72
C GLY A 105 13.03 -10.15 -6.60
N ARG A 106 11.93 -9.68 -7.21
CA ARG A 106 11.15 -10.45 -8.21
C ARG A 106 12.02 -10.85 -9.41
N LYS A 107 12.83 -9.93 -9.95
CA LYS A 107 13.77 -10.25 -11.04
C LYS A 107 14.80 -11.29 -10.63
N LYS A 108 15.37 -11.17 -9.42
CA LYS A 108 16.29 -12.18 -8.87
C LYS A 108 15.62 -13.53 -8.70
N PHE A 109 14.39 -13.56 -8.19
CA PHE A 109 13.60 -14.78 -8.06
C PHE A 109 13.43 -15.48 -9.41
N ASN A 110 13.06 -14.73 -10.45
CA ASN A 110 12.89 -15.27 -11.79
C ASN A 110 14.19 -15.83 -12.41
N MET A 111 15.36 -15.43 -11.92
CA MET A 111 16.66 -15.97 -12.32
C MET A 111 17.08 -17.17 -11.46
N ASP A 112 16.91 -17.05 -10.15
CA ASP A 112 17.28 -18.05 -9.15
C ASP A 112 16.33 -17.87 -7.95
N PRO A 113 15.35 -18.78 -7.75
CA PRO A 113 14.29 -18.57 -6.77
C PRO A 113 14.84 -18.50 -5.34
N LYS A 114 15.86 -19.30 -5.01
CA LYS A 114 16.48 -19.30 -3.68
C LYS A 114 17.15 -17.96 -3.39
N LYS A 115 17.93 -17.43 -4.35
CA LYS A 115 18.56 -16.10 -4.19
C LYS A 115 17.56 -14.95 -4.20
N GLY A 116 16.47 -15.07 -4.96
CA GLY A 116 15.40 -14.07 -4.97
C GLY A 116 14.70 -13.95 -3.63
N ILE A 117 14.30 -15.10 -3.05
CA ILE A 117 13.71 -15.14 -1.71
C ILE A 117 14.73 -14.62 -0.68
N GLN A 118 15.97 -15.12 -0.70
CA GLN A 118 17.02 -14.64 0.21
C GLN A 118 17.20 -13.12 0.16
N PHE A 119 17.26 -12.52 -1.03
CA PHE A 119 17.36 -11.07 -1.18
C PHE A 119 16.16 -10.32 -0.55
N LEU A 120 14.94 -10.83 -0.73
CA LEU A 120 13.75 -10.21 -0.16
C LEU A 120 13.74 -10.28 1.37
N LEU A 121 14.24 -11.37 1.95
CA LEU A 121 14.38 -11.55 3.39
C LEU A 121 15.45 -10.64 3.98
N GLU A 122 16.63 -10.57 3.36
CA GLU A 122 17.76 -9.74 3.81
C GLU A 122 17.46 -8.23 3.76
N ASN A 123 16.47 -7.80 2.98
CA ASN A 123 16.05 -6.40 2.86
C ASN A 123 14.75 -6.10 3.64
N ASP A 124 14.29 -7.01 4.51
CA ASP A 124 13.05 -6.86 5.30
C ASP A 124 11.80 -6.58 4.43
N LEU A 125 11.79 -7.14 3.22
CA LEU A 125 10.69 -7.05 2.26
C LEU A 125 9.73 -8.25 2.35
N LEU A 126 10.21 -9.34 2.95
CA LEU A 126 9.49 -10.59 3.15
C LEU A 126 9.95 -11.20 4.48
N GLN A 127 9.08 -11.89 5.20
CA GLN A 127 9.47 -12.61 6.42
C GLN A 127 9.87 -14.05 6.07
N HIS A 128 10.77 -14.63 6.87
CA HIS A 128 11.21 -16.02 6.71
C HIS A 128 10.22 -16.99 7.35
N THR A 129 8.98 -16.96 6.88
CA THR A 129 7.88 -17.84 7.28
C THR A 129 7.28 -18.51 6.03
N PRO A 130 6.84 -19.76 6.11
CA PRO A 130 6.17 -20.43 4.99
C PRO A 130 4.92 -19.66 4.50
N GLU A 131 4.19 -19.04 5.41
CA GLU A 131 2.96 -18.29 5.15
C GLU A 131 3.24 -17.02 4.35
N ASP A 132 4.24 -16.22 4.72
CA ASP A 132 4.55 -14.98 4.00
C ASP A 132 5.12 -15.29 2.61
N ILE A 133 5.98 -16.29 2.49
CA ILE A 133 6.55 -16.70 1.21
C ILE A 133 5.46 -17.28 0.30
N SER A 134 4.58 -18.14 0.83
CA SER A 134 3.47 -18.69 0.04
C SER A 134 2.50 -17.60 -0.45
N GLN A 135 2.19 -16.59 0.38
CA GLN A 135 1.39 -15.44 -0.06
C GLN A 135 2.08 -14.62 -1.15
N PHE A 136 3.39 -14.40 -1.04
CA PHE A 136 4.17 -13.73 -2.07
C PHE A 136 4.11 -14.50 -3.42
N LEU A 137 4.29 -15.81 -3.38
CA LEU A 137 4.21 -16.68 -4.55
C LEU A 137 2.78 -16.70 -5.13
N TYR A 138 1.76 -16.74 -4.28
CA TYR A 138 0.35 -16.81 -4.69
C TYR A 138 -0.13 -15.52 -5.35
N LYS A 139 0.27 -14.35 -4.84
CA LYS A 139 0.04 -13.06 -5.52
C LYS A 139 0.64 -13.04 -6.92
N GLY A 140 1.81 -13.67 -7.10
CA GLY A 140 2.40 -13.95 -8.42
C GLY A 140 2.77 -12.71 -9.25
N GLU A 141 2.72 -11.51 -8.67
CA GLU A 141 2.89 -10.25 -9.39
C GLU A 141 4.35 -10.09 -9.85
N GLY A 142 4.59 -10.09 -11.16
CA GLY A 142 5.93 -10.01 -11.74
C GLY A 142 6.79 -11.28 -11.56
N LEU A 143 6.20 -12.39 -11.10
CA LEU A 143 6.88 -13.67 -10.95
C LEU A 143 6.63 -14.61 -12.13
N ASN A 144 7.66 -15.35 -12.53
CA ASN A 144 7.54 -16.37 -13.55
C ASN A 144 6.90 -17.63 -12.97
N LYS A 145 5.71 -17.99 -13.45
CA LYS A 145 4.94 -19.16 -13.02
C LYS A 145 5.70 -20.49 -13.12
N THR A 146 6.64 -20.62 -14.06
CA THR A 146 7.51 -21.80 -14.15
C THR A 146 8.47 -21.87 -12.97
N VAL A 147 9.08 -20.73 -12.62
CA VAL A 147 10.02 -20.65 -11.50
C VAL A 147 9.32 -20.83 -10.15
N ILE A 148 8.07 -20.36 -10.04
CA ILE A 148 7.21 -20.65 -8.87
C ILE A 148 7.02 -22.16 -8.72
N GLY A 149 6.67 -22.86 -9.82
CA GLY A 149 6.54 -24.30 -9.83
C GLY A 149 7.83 -25.03 -9.47
N ASP A 150 8.96 -24.58 -10.00
CA ASP A 150 10.26 -25.18 -9.69
C ASP A 150 10.61 -25.08 -8.20
N TYR A 151 10.37 -23.92 -7.59
CA TYR A 151 10.61 -23.67 -6.16
C TYR A 151 9.67 -24.45 -5.25
N LEU A 152 8.36 -24.45 -5.54
CA LEU A 152 7.37 -25.21 -4.78
C LEU A 152 7.58 -26.73 -4.90
N GLY A 153 8.20 -27.18 -5.99
CA GLY A 153 8.49 -28.59 -6.24
C GLY A 153 9.79 -29.08 -5.60
N GLU A 154 10.59 -28.23 -4.97
CA GLU A 154 11.81 -28.65 -4.29
C GLU A 154 11.55 -29.64 -3.15
N ARG A 155 12.57 -30.43 -2.81
CA ARG A 155 12.46 -31.48 -1.77
C ARG A 155 12.86 -31.01 -0.36
N ASP A 156 13.36 -29.78 -0.27
CA ASP A 156 13.84 -29.22 0.99
C ASP A 156 12.64 -29.02 1.94
N GLU A 157 12.78 -29.34 3.24
CA GLU A 157 11.67 -29.32 4.21
C GLU A 157 10.92 -27.98 4.21
N PHE A 158 11.66 -26.87 4.21
CA PHE A 158 11.07 -25.53 4.15
C PHE A 158 10.25 -25.27 2.87
N ASN A 159 10.68 -25.82 1.72
CA ASN A 159 9.92 -25.70 0.48
C ASN A 159 8.63 -26.53 0.52
N LEU A 160 8.63 -27.66 1.23
CA LEU A 160 7.43 -28.46 1.46
C LEU A 160 6.44 -27.73 2.36
N ASP A 161 6.92 -27.07 3.42
CA ASP A 161 6.08 -26.24 4.28
C ASP A 161 5.48 -25.06 3.49
N VAL A 162 6.26 -24.40 2.62
CA VAL A 162 5.77 -23.34 1.73
C VAL A 162 4.73 -23.89 0.75
N LEU A 163 4.94 -25.09 0.19
CA LEU A 163 3.95 -25.75 -0.69
C LEU A 163 2.65 -26.01 0.06
N GLN A 164 2.71 -26.50 1.29
CA GLN A 164 1.54 -26.75 2.11
C GLN A 164 0.76 -25.45 2.38
N ALA A 165 1.45 -24.39 2.83
CA ALA A 165 0.85 -23.07 3.04
C ALA A 165 0.28 -22.48 1.73
N PHE A 166 0.96 -22.67 0.60
CA PHE A 166 0.50 -22.22 -0.71
C PHE A 166 -0.79 -22.91 -1.18
N VAL A 167 -0.90 -24.21 -0.95
CA VAL A 167 -2.10 -24.97 -1.25
C VAL A 167 -3.25 -24.57 -0.31
N GLU A 168 -2.95 -24.20 0.94
CA GLU A 168 -3.95 -23.72 1.90
C GLU A 168 -4.57 -22.37 1.53
N LEU A 169 -3.84 -21.51 0.80
CA LEU A 169 -4.38 -20.27 0.23
C LEU A 169 -5.46 -20.51 -0.84
N HIS A 170 -5.59 -21.75 -1.34
CA HIS A 170 -6.64 -22.09 -2.27
C HIS A 170 -7.91 -22.53 -1.54
N GLU A 171 -9.02 -21.88 -1.90
CA GLU A 171 -10.36 -22.24 -1.46
C GLU A 171 -10.98 -23.25 -2.44
N PHE A 172 -11.04 -24.52 -2.04
CA PHE A 172 -11.61 -25.61 -2.85
C PHE A 172 -12.99 -26.07 -2.37
N ALA A 173 -13.58 -25.40 -1.39
CA ALA A 173 -14.93 -25.71 -0.92
C ALA A 173 -15.94 -25.51 -2.06
N ASP A 174 -16.90 -26.43 -2.16
CA ASP A 174 -17.98 -26.44 -3.17
C ASP A 174 -17.54 -26.51 -4.65
N LEU A 175 -16.23 -26.65 -4.91
CA LEU A 175 -15.70 -26.86 -6.25
C LEU A 175 -15.59 -28.35 -6.55
N ASN A 176 -15.93 -28.73 -7.78
CA ASN A 176 -15.63 -30.08 -8.25
C ASN A 176 -14.13 -30.25 -8.53
N LEU A 177 -13.67 -31.49 -8.62
CA LEU A 177 -12.25 -31.82 -8.73
C LEU A 177 -11.57 -31.11 -9.92
N VAL A 178 -12.24 -31.04 -11.07
CA VAL A 178 -11.68 -30.41 -12.28
C VAL A 178 -11.59 -28.89 -12.12
N GLN A 179 -12.56 -28.27 -11.45
CA GLN A 179 -12.54 -26.84 -11.13
C GLN A 179 -11.41 -26.49 -10.17
N ALA A 180 -11.29 -27.22 -9.06
CA ALA A 180 -10.23 -27.04 -8.08
C ALA A 180 -8.85 -27.25 -8.72
N LEU A 181 -8.70 -28.30 -9.54
CA LEU A 181 -7.44 -28.58 -10.24
C LEU A 181 -7.09 -27.45 -11.23
N ARG A 182 -8.07 -26.91 -11.97
CA ARG A 182 -7.85 -25.78 -12.87
C ARG A 182 -7.38 -24.54 -12.11
N GLN A 183 -7.99 -24.24 -10.97
CA GLN A 183 -7.60 -23.10 -10.13
C GLN A 183 -6.18 -23.28 -9.60
N PHE A 184 -5.86 -24.46 -9.08
CA PHE A 184 -4.53 -24.79 -8.58
C PHE A 184 -3.46 -24.62 -9.67
N LEU A 185 -3.67 -25.22 -10.85
CA LEU A 185 -2.75 -25.16 -11.99
C LEU A 185 -2.73 -23.80 -12.71
N TRP A 186 -3.62 -22.86 -12.33
CA TRP A 186 -3.56 -21.49 -12.85
C TRP A 186 -2.50 -20.65 -12.14
N SER A 187 -2.19 -20.97 -10.90
CA SER A 187 -1.29 -20.19 -10.04
C SER A 187 0.20 -20.40 -10.38
N PHE A 188 0.59 -21.57 -10.88
CA PHE A 188 1.95 -21.89 -11.30
C PHE A 188 1.97 -22.82 -12.53
N ARG A 189 3.16 -23.12 -13.08
CA ARG A 189 3.33 -24.15 -14.13
C ARG A 189 3.93 -25.41 -13.52
N LEU A 190 3.37 -26.56 -13.85
CA LEU A 190 3.89 -27.83 -13.37
C LEU A 190 5.35 -28.03 -13.84
N PRO A 191 6.25 -28.43 -12.94
CA PRO A 191 7.61 -28.81 -13.29
C PRO A 191 7.61 -30.07 -14.16
N GLY A 192 8.69 -30.29 -14.92
CA GLY A 192 8.80 -31.46 -15.80
C GLY A 192 9.18 -32.76 -15.07
N GLU A 193 9.74 -32.66 -13.87
CA GLU A 193 10.19 -33.80 -13.09
C GLU A 193 9.01 -34.48 -12.38
N ALA A 194 8.80 -35.77 -12.68
CA ALA A 194 7.70 -36.57 -12.12
C ALA A 194 7.63 -36.51 -10.58
N GLN A 195 8.78 -36.52 -9.90
CA GLN A 195 8.82 -36.46 -8.43
C GLN A 195 8.33 -35.12 -7.86
N LYS A 196 8.54 -34.01 -8.59
CA LYS A 196 8.04 -32.69 -8.18
C LYS A 196 6.52 -32.60 -8.38
N ILE A 197 6.04 -33.12 -9.52
CA ILE A 197 4.61 -33.21 -9.81
C ILE A 197 3.90 -34.04 -8.74
N ASP A 198 4.44 -35.20 -8.37
CA ASP A 198 3.83 -36.11 -7.39
C ASP A 198 3.57 -35.41 -6.04
N ARG A 199 4.59 -34.71 -5.51
CA ARG A 199 4.47 -33.92 -4.27
C ARG A 199 3.39 -32.85 -4.36
N MET A 200 3.35 -32.11 -5.47
CA MET A 200 2.34 -31.06 -5.68
C MET A 200 0.92 -31.64 -5.76
N MET A 201 0.77 -32.77 -6.44
CA MET A 201 -0.53 -33.44 -6.58
C MET A 201 -0.99 -34.06 -5.26
N GLU A 202 -0.07 -34.58 -4.44
CA GLU A 202 -0.37 -35.08 -3.10
C GLU A 202 -0.87 -33.96 -2.18
N ALA A 203 -0.17 -32.82 -2.16
CA ALA A 203 -0.58 -31.66 -1.37
C ALA A 203 -1.97 -31.13 -1.82
N PHE A 204 -2.19 -31.00 -3.14
CA PHE A 204 -3.49 -30.65 -3.70
C PHE A 204 -4.59 -31.62 -3.28
N ALA A 205 -4.35 -32.92 -3.41
CA ALA A 205 -5.33 -33.95 -3.06
C ALA A 205 -5.68 -33.92 -1.57
N SER A 206 -4.68 -33.76 -0.70
CA SER A 206 -4.85 -33.62 0.75
C SER A 206 -5.77 -32.43 1.07
N ARG A 207 -5.49 -31.25 0.50
CA ARG A 207 -6.31 -30.05 0.70
C ARG A 207 -7.73 -30.21 0.15
N TYR A 208 -7.87 -30.72 -1.07
CA TYR A 208 -9.18 -30.89 -1.70
C TYR A 208 -10.08 -31.83 -0.89
N CYS A 209 -9.52 -32.94 -0.37
CA CYS A 209 -10.26 -33.87 0.51
C CYS A 209 -10.64 -33.19 1.84
N GLY A 210 -9.73 -32.39 2.41
CA GLY A 210 -10.01 -31.62 3.63
C GLY A 210 -11.13 -30.59 3.47
N CYS A 211 -11.19 -29.91 2.31
CA CYS A 211 -12.25 -28.94 2.01
C CYS A 211 -13.59 -29.60 1.64
N ASN A 212 -13.59 -30.86 1.20
CA ASN A 212 -14.77 -31.56 0.71
C ASN A 212 -14.99 -32.91 1.42
N PRO A 213 -15.27 -32.92 2.74
CA PRO A 213 -15.46 -34.12 3.53
C PRO A 213 -16.77 -34.83 3.13
N GLY A 214 -16.70 -35.70 2.12
CA GLY A 214 -17.86 -36.44 1.62
C GLY A 214 -17.78 -36.82 0.13
N VAL A 215 -16.92 -36.14 -0.63
CA VAL A 215 -16.79 -36.41 -2.08
C VAL A 215 -15.89 -37.63 -2.35
N PHE A 216 -14.89 -37.89 -1.50
CA PHE A 216 -13.97 -39.03 -1.68
C PHE A 216 -13.64 -39.71 -0.35
N GLN A 217 -13.81 -41.03 -0.28
CA GLN A 217 -13.26 -41.85 0.80
C GLN A 217 -11.74 -42.02 0.56
N SER A 218 -10.99 -41.01 1.01
CA SER A 218 -9.57 -40.93 1.41
C SER A 218 -8.42 -41.55 0.59
N THR A 219 -8.63 -42.40 -0.42
CA THR A 219 -7.49 -43.12 -1.06
C THR A 219 -7.62 -43.27 -2.58
N GLY A 220 -8.82 -43.18 -3.15
CA GLY A 220 -9.02 -43.33 -4.60
C GLY A 220 -8.55 -42.13 -5.44
N LEU A 221 -8.56 -40.93 -4.88
CA LEU A 221 -8.32 -39.70 -5.63
C LEU A 221 -6.85 -39.49 -5.98
N ILE A 222 -5.94 -39.74 -5.03
CA ILE A 222 -4.48 -39.70 -5.23
C ILE A 222 -4.08 -40.69 -6.33
N LEU A 223 -4.57 -41.94 -6.24
CA LEU A 223 -4.32 -42.98 -7.25
C LEU A 223 -4.90 -42.61 -8.63
N SER A 224 -6.10 -42.03 -8.68
CA SER A 224 -6.74 -41.64 -9.95
C SER A 224 -6.04 -40.45 -10.63
N ILE A 225 -5.56 -39.47 -9.86
CA ILE A 225 -4.82 -38.32 -10.38
C ILE A 225 -3.46 -38.75 -10.91
N GLN A 226 -2.76 -39.63 -10.19
CA GLN A 226 -1.46 -40.15 -10.61
C GLN A 226 -1.56 -41.01 -11.89
N HIS A 227 -2.71 -41.65 -12.13
CA HIS A 227 -2.99 -42.39 -13.37
C HIS A 227 -3.40 -41.49 -14.57
N CYS A 228 -3.81 -40.24 -14.33
CA CYS A 228 -4.20 -39.30 -15.39
C CYS A 228 -3.05 -38.43 -15.91
N LEU A 229 -1.86 -38.48 -15.30
CA LEU A 229 -0.64 -37.90 -15.85
C LEU A 229 -0.10 -38.80 -16.97
N PRO A 230 0.31 -38.25 -18.11
CA PRO A 230 0.78 -39.07 -19.23
C PRO A 230 1.95 -39.95 -18.79
N PRO A 231 1.91 -41.27 -19.07
CA PRO A 231 3.07 -42.12 -18.90
C PRO A 231 4.17 -41.65 -19.87
N LYS A 232 5.42 -41.71 -19.39
CA LYS A 232 6.64 -41.31 -20.11
C LYS A 232 6.69 -41.77 -21.56
#